data_AF-A0A7V0S198-F1
#
_entry.id   AF-A0A7V0S198-F1
#
_cell.length_a   1.000
_cell.length_b   1.000
_cell.length_c   1.000
_cell.angle_alpha   90.00
_cell.angle_beta   90.00
_cell.angle_gamma   90.00
#
_symmetry.space_group_name_H-M   'P 1'
#
loop_
_entity.id
_entity.type
_entity.pdbx_description
1 polymer ?
#
loop_
_entity_poly.entity_id
_entity_poly.type
_entity_poly.pdbx_seq_one_letter_code
_entity_poly.pdbx_strand_id
1 'polypeptide(L)'
;MLSVKISISLNSPSSCSSVRVFCSLIVNSFFCMAKIGYLFKPLKLLLIGMKTIAKFGERLSKKIIAMSSFKYVLKPEDIKPLIEQKGYCYASDMITIEGHKVGYMHREPREDDDDSGWRFYSGHETDEYVENEHHFMMFDLNYVANIDPTIIPYLKMRTGAELERDPEADTFSKVENSL
;
A
#
# COMPACT_ATOMS: atom_id res chain seq x y z
N MET A 1 -12.77 -47.67 17.02
CA MET A 1 -12.76 -48.20 15.63
C MET A 1 -14.05 -47.74 14.97
N LEU A 2 -14.10 -46.97 13.88
CA LEU A 2 -13.12 -46.53 12.89
C LEU A 2 -13.43 -45.05 12.55
N SER A 3 -12.39 -44.23 12.43
CA SER A 3 -12.47 -42.86 11.88
C SER A 3 -12.47 -42.92 10.35
N VAL A 4 -13.30 -42.11 9.68
CA VAL A 4 -13.15 -41.82 8.26
C VAL A 4 -12.80 -40.33 8.12
N LYS A 5 -11.53 -40.07 7.81
CA LYS A 5 -11.03 -38.77 7.36
C LYS A 5 -11.41 -38.60 5.89
N ILE A 6 -12.03 -37.48 5.53
CA ILE A 6 -12.15 -37.05 4.13
C ILE A 6 -11.36 -35.76 3.98
N SER A 7 -10.25 -35.87 3.26
CA SER A 7 -9.35 -34.79 2.86
C SER A 7 -10.02 -33.95 1.76
N ILE A 8 -10.11 -32.64 1.94
CA ILE A 8 -10.55 -31.72 0.89
C ILE A 8 -9.30 -31.22 0.15
N SER A 9 -9.12 -31.72 -1.07
CA SER A 9 -8.15 -31.20 -2.04
C SER A 9 -8.70 -29.88 -2.60
N LEU A 10 -7.92 -28.81 -2.44
CA LEU A 10 -8.15 -27.52 -3.07
C LEU A 10 -7.86 -27.64 -4.56
N ASN A 11 -8.88 -27.52 -5.41
CA ASN A 11 -8.70 -27.17 -6.81
C ASN A 11 -9.43 -25.86 -7.11
N SER A 12 -8.66 -24.90 -7.58
CA SER A 12 -9.05 -23.58 -8.10
C SER A 12 -10.09 -23.67 -9.21
N PRO A 13 -11.07 -22.74 -9.30
CA PRO A 13 -11.97 -22.69 -10.44
C PRO A 13 -11.34 -21.88 -11.58
N SER A 14 -10.76 -22.56 -12.56
CA SER A 14 -10.71 -22.03 -13.93
C SER A 14 -12.09 -22.17 -14.56
N SER A 15 -12.56 -21.05 -15.11
CA SER A 15 -13.50 -20.92 -16.24
C SER A 15 -14.47 -22.08 -16.49
N CYS A 16 -15.76 -21.92 -16.20
CA CYS A 16 -16.76 -22.65 -16.96
C CYS A 16 -18.16 -22.05 -16.86
N SER A 17 -18.80 -21.94 -18.02
CA SER A 17 -20.09 -21.33 -18.36
C SER A 17 -21.32 -21.97 -17.69
N SER A 18 -21.16 -22.62 -16.52
CA SER A 18 -22.19 -23.44 -15.86
C SER A 18 -23.07 -22.68 -14.85
N VAL A 19 -22.75 -21.44 -14.51
CA VAL A 19 -23.55 -20.65 -13.54
C VAL A 19 -24.88 -20.15 -14.15
N ARG A 20 -24.97 -20.04 -15.49
CA ARG A 20 -26.20 -19.58 -16.16
C ARG A 20 -27.26 -20.67 -16.35
N VAL A 21 -26.89 -21.95 -16.38
CA VAL A 21 -27.85 -23.04 -16.59
C VAL A 21 -28.55 -23.45 -15.28
N PHE A 22 -27.83 -23.39 -14.16
CA PHE A 22 -28.41 -23.70 -12.84
C PHE A 22 -29.45 -22.67 -12.38
N CYS A 23 -29.38 -21.43 -12.89
CA CYS A 23 -30.31 -20.37 -12.54
C CYS A 23 -31.65 -20.47 -13.30
N SER A 24 -31.77 -21.26 -14.37
CA SER A 24 -33.01 -21.36 -15.16
C SER A 24 -33.97 -22.46 -14.68
N LEU A 25 -33.46 -23.57 -14.13
CA LEU A 25 -34.29 -24.68 -13.64
C LEU A 25 -34.96 -24.40 -12.28
N ILE A 26 -34.34 -23.56 -11.45
CA ILE A 26 -34.93 -23.17 -10.17
C ILE A 26 -36.12 -22.21 -10.38
N VAL A 27 -36.10 -21.36 -11.41
CA VAL A 27 -37.15 -20.35 -11.63
C VAL A 27 -38.45 -20.96 -12.18
N ASN A 28 -38.37 -22.04 -12.96
CA ASN A 28 -39.55 -22.64 -13.60
C ASN A 28 -40.31 -23.67 -12.74
N SER A 29 -39.75 -24.19 -11.64
CA SER A 29 -40.52 -25.00 -10.68
C SER A 29 -41.35 -24.17 -9.70
N PHE A 30 -41.12 -22.86 -9.59
CA PHE A 30 -41.88 -21.99 -8.68
C PHE A 30 -43.27 -21.59 -9.18
N PHE A 31 -43.59 -21.79 -10.47
CA PHE A 31 -44.87 -21.38 -11.04
C PHE A 31 -46.02 -22.39 -10.86
N CYS A 32 -45.76 -23.60 -10.35
CA CYS A 32 -46.79 -24.64 -10.20
C CYS A 32 -47.48 -24.67 -8.82
N MET A 33 -47.06 -23.84 -7.85
CA MET A 33 -47.51 -23.93 -6.45
C MET A 33 -48.41 -22.77 -5.99
N ALA A 34 -48.93 -21.95 -6.91
CA ALA A 34 -49.69 -20.73 -6.58
C ALA A 34 -51.22 -20.91 -6.52
N LYS A 35 -51.75 -22.13 -6.32
CA LYS A 35 -53.20 -22.39 -6.23
C LYS A 35 -53.70 -23.01 -4.92
N ILE A 36 -52.84 -23.22 -3.92
CA ILE A 36 -53.24 -23.75 -2.62
C ILE A 36 -52.74 -22.76 -1.56
N GLY A 37 -53.67 -22.04 -0.93
CA GLY A 37 -53.45 -20.88 -0.07
C GLY A 37 -52.78 -21.13 1.28
N TYR A 38 -51.84 -22.07 1.37
CA TYR A 38 -51.04 -22.27 2.57
C TYR A 38 -49.56 -22.47 2.20
N LEU A 39 -48.69 -21.87 3.01
CA LEU A 39 -47.24 -22.11 3.11
C LEU A 39 -46.28 -21.26 2.25
N PHE A 40 -46.50 -19.94 2.13
CA PHE A 40 -45.47 -19.01 1.62
C PHE A 40 -44.88 -18.04 2.66
N LYS A 41 -45.20 -18.20 3.95
CA LYS A 41 -44.60 -17.38 5.03
C LYS A 41 -43.16 -17.76 5.41
N PRO A 42 -42.75 -19.05 5.51
CA PRO A 42 -41.39 -19.37 5.94
C PRO A 42 -40.33 -19.06 4.87
N LEU A 43 -40.70 -19.15 3.59
CA LEU A 43 -39.78 -18.86 2.47
C LEU A 43 -39.47 -17.37 2.32
N LYS A 44 -40.43 -16.50 2.66
CA LYS A 44 -40.25 -15.03 2.63
C LYS A 44 -39.24 -14.57 3.68
N LEU A 45 -39.24 -15.21 4.86
CA LEU A 45 -38.29 -14.93 5.93
C LEU A 45 -36.86 -15.38 5.58
N LEU A 46 -36.74 -16.54 4.91
CA LEU A 46 -35.46 -17.05 4.40
C LEU A 46 -34.83 -16.11 3.36
N LEU A 47 -35.62 -15.58 2.43
CA LEU A 47 -35.16 -14.63 1.41
C LEU A 47 -34.72 -13.28 2.01
N ILE A 48 -35.36 -12.82 3.08
CA ILE A 48 -34.95 -11.61 3.82
C ILE A 48 -33.61 -11.85 4.53
N GLY A 49 -33.40 -13.04 5.10
CA GLY A 49 -32.12 -13.44 5.71
C GLY A 49 -30.97 -13.42 4.70
N MET A 50 -31.17 -14.00 3.51
CA MET A 50 -30.14 -14.04 2.45
C MET A 50 -29.77 -12.65 1.92
N LYS A 51 -30.74 -11.75 1.75
CA LYS A 51 -30.48 -10.35 1.33
C LYS A 51 -29.68 -9.58 2.37
N THR A 52 -29.92 -9.85 3.66
CA THR A 52 -29.18 -9.22 4.77
C THR A 52 -27.72 -9.67 4.80
N ILE A 53 -27.45 -10.96 4.57
CA ILE A 53 -26.10 -11.52 4.51
C ILE A 53 -25.33 -10.96 3.30
N ALA A 54 -25.97 -10.89 2.12
CA ALA A 54 -25.36 -10.31 0.92
C ALA A 54 -25.02 -8.82 1.14
N LYS A 55 -25.93 -8.04 1.74
CA LYS A 55 -25.71 -6.62 2.07
C LYS A 55 -24.62 -6.43 3.12
N PHE A 56 -24.46 -7.36 4.06
CA PHE A 56 -23.38 -7.35 5.04
C PHE A 56 -22.02 -7.65 4.38
N GLY A 57 -21.97 -8.63 3.48
CA GLY A 57 -20.77 -8.92 2.68
C GLY A 57 -20.32 -7.74 1.82
N GLU A 58 -21.26 -7.03 1.17
CA GLU A 58 -20.97 -5.85 0.37
C GLU A 58 -20.50 -4.64 1.20
N ARG A 59 -20.96 -4.55 2.46
CA ARG A 59 -20.55 -3.50 3.40
C ARG A 59 -19.19 -3.77 4.01
N LEU A 60 -18.87 -5.04 4.28
CA LEU A 60 -17.55 -5.48 4.70
C LEU A 60 -16.53 -5.27 3.57
N SER A 61 -16.86 -5.64 2.33
CA SER A 61 -15.95 -5.43 1.19
C SER A 61 -15.63 -3.95 0.96
N LYS A 62 -16.65 -3.07 0.98
CA LYS A 62 -16.45 -1.61 0.87
C LYS A 62 -15.61 -1.04 2.02
N LYS A 63 -15.80 -1.53 3.25
CA LYS A 63 -15.02 -1.09 4.42
C LYS A 63 -13.57 -1.57 4.38
N ILE A 64 -13.33 -2.78 3.88
CA ILE A 64 -11.98 -3.34 3.68
C ILE A 64 -11.26 -2.57 2.57
N ILE A 65 -11.93 -2.23 1.46
CA ILE A 65 -11.34 -1.43 0.37
C ILE A 65 -10.99 -0.02 0.88
N ALA A 66 -11.85 0.61 1.68
CA ALA A 66 -11.60 1.93 2.26
C ALA A 66 -10.48 1.94 3.33
N MET A 67 -10.13 0.79 3.93
CA MET A 67 -9.02 0.66 4.88
C MET A 67 -7.65 0.46 4.21
N SER A 68 -7.60 0.34 2.87
CA SER A 68 -6.38 0.08 2.10
C SER A 68 -5.84 1.31 1.35
N SER A 69 -6.16 2.54 1.80
CA SER A 69 -5.49 3.72 1.27
C SER A 69 -4.05 3.73 1.77
N PHE A 70 -3.15 3.17 0.98
CA PHE A 70 -1.72 3.27 1.25
C PHE A 70 -1.33 4.75 1.25
N LYS A 71 -0.82 5.24 2.40
CA LYS A 71 -0.55 6.66 2.65
C LYS A 71 0.65 7.17 1.84
N TYR A 72 1.61 6.30 1.54
CA TYR A 72 2.87 6.68 0.92
C TYR A 72 2.85 6.46 -0.59
N VAL A 73 3.87 6.95 -1.30
CA VAL A 73 3.92 6.88 -2.76
C VAL A 73 4.26 5.51 -3.33
N LEU A 74 5.11 4.72 -2.67
CA LEU A 74 5.53 3.41 -3.15
C LEU A 74 4.95 2.28 -2.32
N LYS A 75 4.21 1.37 -2.95
CA LYS A 75 3.74 0.16 -2.27
C LYS A 75 4.89 -0.82 -2.05
N PRO A 76 4.81 -1.69 -1.04
CA PRO A 76 5.86 -2.68 -0.76
C PRO A 76 6.23 -3.55 -1.97
N GLU A 77 5.25 -3.92 -2.79
CA GLU A 77 5.44 -4.73 -4.01
C GLU A 77 6.22 -4.01 -5.13
N ASP A 78 6.27 -2.68 -5.11
CA ASP A 78 6.93 -1.87 -6.14
C ASP A 78 8.40 -1.53 -5.79
N ILE A 79 8.82 -1.82 -4.56
CA ILE A 79 10.18 -1.53 -4.08
C ILE A 79 11.16 -2.53 -4.67
N LYS A 80 12.16 -2.02 -5.40
CA LYS A 80 13.26 -2.80 -5.98
C LYS A 80 14.52 -2.67 -5.12
N PRO A 81 15.38 -3.69 -5.04
CA PRO A 81 16.67 -3.58 -4.35
C PRO A 81 17.66 -2.80 -5.22
N LEU A 82 17.63 -1.46 -5.16
CA LEU A 82 18.46 -0.58 -5.99
C LEU A 82 19.85 -0.34 -5.40
N ILE A 83 19.98 -0.46 -4.08
CA ILE A 83 21.23 -0.19 -3.35
C ILE A 83 21.62 -1.38 -2.46
N GLU A 84 22.93 -1.55 -2.27
CA GLU A 84 23.48 -2.53 -1.31
C GLU A 84 23.61 -1.96 0.10
N GLN A 85 23.66 -0.63 0.23
CA GLN A 85 23.77 0.04 1.52
C GLN A 85 22.50 -0.24 2.32
N LYS A 86 22.68 -0.66 3.57
CA LYS A 86 21.60 -0.90 4.51
C LYS A 86 21.46 0.28 5.47
N GLY A 87 20.31 0.31 6.13
CA GLY A 87 20.02 1.25 7.20
C GLY A 87 18.83 2.14 6.86
N TYR A 88 18.35 2.84 7.87
CA TYR A 88 17.29 3.82 7.72
C TYR A 88 17.84 5.23 7.45
N CYS A 89 16.99 6.10 6.97
CA CYS A 89 17.21 7.52 6.81
C CYS A 89 15.95 8.28 7.24
N TYR A 90 16.09 9.57 7.51
CA TYR A 90 14.93 10.44 7.65
C TYR A 90 14.58 11.05 6.31
N ALA A 91 13.29 11.09 5.99
CA ALA A 91 12.77 11.73 4.79
C ALA A 91 11.50 12.51 5.12
N SER A 92 11.31 13.64 4.43
CA SER A 92 10.09 14.44 4.56
C SER A 92 8.87 13.74 3.98
N ASP A 93 7.70 14.09 4.52
CA ASP A 93 6.41 13.69 3.99
C ASP A 93 6.20 14.22 2.55
N MET A 94 6.81 15.35 2.17
CA MET A 94 6.80 15.83 0.78
C MET A 94 7.44 14.83 -0.20
N ILE A 95 8.49 14.12 0.21
CA ILE A 95 9.08 13.05 -0.62
C ILE A 95 8.20 11.81 -0.57
N THR A 96 7.81 11.38 0.63
CA THR A 96 7.29 10.02 0.84
C THR A 96 5.78 9.87 0.71
N ILE A 97 5.02 10.96 0.83
CA ILE A 97 3.56 11.03 0.64
C ILE A 97 3.22 11.77 -0.64
N GLU A 98 3.83 12.95 -0.86
CA GLU A 98 3.49 13.79 -2.03
C GLU A 98 4.28 13.38 -3.29
N GLY A 99 5.40 12.66 -3.11
CA GLY A 99 6.18 12.11 -4.23
C GLY A 99 7.13 13.11 -4.87
N HIS A 100 7.48 14.18 -4.16
CA HIS A 100 8.52 15.08 -4.62
C HIS A 100 9.87 14.37 -4.70
N LYS A 101 10.68 14.78 -5.69
CA LYS A 101 12.09 14.38 -5.77
C LYS A 101 12.87 15.00 -4.60
N VAL A 102 14.00 14.39 -4.26
CA VAL A 102 14.93 14.92 -3.25
C VAL A 102 15.61 16.16 -3.81
N GLY A 103 15.29 17.34 -3.31
CA GLY A 103 15.95 18.60 -3.69
C GLY A 103 17.16 18.93 -2.84
N TYR A 104 17.18 18.47 -1.58
CA TYR A 104 18.28 18.71 -0.65
C TYR A 104 18.52 17.46 0.20
N MET A 105 19.80 17.17 0.48
CA MET A 105 20.17 16.07 1.35
C MET A 105 21.46 16.36 2.10
N HIS A 106 21.51 15.93 3.35
CA HIS A 106 22.72 15.99 4.16
C HIS A 106 22.94 14.70 4.95
N ARG A 107 24.18 14.50 5.39
CA ARG A 107 24.58 13.30 6.14
C ARG A 107 25.08 13.66 7.53
N GLU A 108 24.31 13.30 8.54
CA GLU A 108 24.63 13.47 9.95
C GLU A 108 25.47 12.30 10.51
N PRO A 109 26.09 12.45 11.68
CA PRO A 109 26.58 11.32 12.46
C PRO A 109 25.44 10.34 12.72
N ARG A 110 25.75 9.04 12.62
CA ARG A 110 24.76 7.99 12.86
C ARG A 110 24.32 7.99 14.32
N GLU A 111 23.02 7.88 14.55
CA GLU A 111 22.47 7.75 15.90
C GLU A 111 22.65 6.33 16.47
N ASP A 112 22.61 5.33 15.61
CA ASP A 112 22.83 3.91 15.94
C ASP A 112 23.46 3.14 14.76
N ASP A 113 23.64 1.82 14.92
CA ASP A 113 24.28 0.97 13.91
C ASP A 113 23.45 0.87 12.60
N ASP A 114 22.13 1.04 12.69
CA ASP A 114 21.19 0.94 11.58
C ASP A 114 20.86 2.31 10.96
N ASP A 115 21.19 3.44 11.60
CA ASP A 115 21.09 4.78 11.00
C ASP A 115 22.13 4.92 9.89
N SER A 116 21.69 5.22 8.67
CA SER A 116 22.60 5.54 7.57
C SER A 116 23.29 6.90 7.73
N GLY A 117 22.70 7.78 8.54
CA GLY A 117 23.05 9.19 8.72
C GLY A 117 22.40 10.10 7.67
N TRP A 118 21.72 9.57 6.66
CA TRP A 118 21.11 10.42 5.62
C TRP A 118 19.81 11.06 6.08
N ARG A 119 19.64 12.33 5.69
CA ARG A 119 18.43 13.13 5.89
C ARG A 119 18.05 13.70 4.52
N PHE A 120 16.80 13.53 4.09
CA PHE A 120 16.32 13.88 2.76
C PHE A 120 15.14 14.85 2.80
N TYR A 121 15.21 15.87 1.96
CA TYR A 121 14.23 16.94 1.83
C TYR A 121 13.90 17.17 0.36
N SER A 122 12.68 17.61 0.08
CA SER A 122 12.29 17.96 -1.29
C SER A 122 12.86 19.30 -1.74
N GLY A 123 13.27 20.16 -0.80
CA GLY A 123 13.68 21.55 -1.05
C GLY A 123 12.50 22.52 -1.15
N HIS A 124 11.26 22.03 -0.93
CA HIS A 124 10.05 22.84 -0.90
C HIS A 124 9.50 23.04 0.51
N GLU A 125 10.14 22.44 1.51
CA GLU A 125 9.80 22.61 2.92
C GLU A 125 10.05 24.06 3.36
N THR A 126 9.07 24.68 4.03
CA THR A 126 9.27 25.98 4.69
C THR A 126 9.92 25.79 6.06
N ASP A 127 10.45 26.86 6.65
CA ASP A 127 11.03 26.80 8.00
C ASP A 127 10.01 26.25 9.02
N GLU A 128 8.75 26.71 8.98
CA GLU A 128 7.69 26.20 9.86
C GLU A 128 7.35 24.72 9.61
N TYR A 129 7.56 24.24 8.38
CA TYR A 129 7.39 22.84 8.06
C TYR A 129 8.51 21.99 8.68
N VAL A 130 9.76 22.46 8.57
CA VAL A 130 10.96 21.76 9.09
C VAL A 130 10.96 21.72 10.63
N GLU A 131 10.43 22.76 11.29
CA GLU A 131 10.33 22.83 12.75
C GLU A 131 9.36 21.78 13.35
N ASN A 132 8.48 21.19 12.54
CA ASN A 132 7.55 20.16 12.99
C ASN A 132 8.09 18.75 12.70
N GLU A 133 8.54 18.06 13.74
CA GLU A 133 9.05 16.69 13.66
C GLU A 133 8.06 15.68 13.07
N HIS A 134 6.75 15.92 13.15
CA HIS A 134 5.73 15.03 12.61
C HIS A 134 5.67 14.99 11.08
N HIS A 135 6.40 15.87 10.39
CA HIS A 135 6.54 15.86 8.94
C HIS A 135 7.71 15.01 8.43
N PHE A 136 8.47 14.40 9.34
CA PHE A 136 9.61 13.55 9.01
C PHE A 136 9.39 12.18 9.62
N MET A 137 9.80 11.15 8.89
CA MET A 137 9.74 9.77 9.35
C MET A 137 10.97 8.99 8.91
N MET A 138 11.23 7.89 9.62
CA MET A 138 12.30 6.95 9.28
C MET A 138 11.83 6.02 8.16
N PHE A 139 12.63 5.89 7.10
CA PHE A 139 12.42 4.97 6.00
C PHE A 139 13.68 4.16 5.74
N ASP A 140 13.52 2.96 5.17
CA ASP A 140 14.65 2.23 4.60
C ASP A 140 15.32 3.11 3.54
N LEU A 141 16.66 3.21 3.56
CA LEU A 141 17.40 4.04 2.60
C LEU A 141 17.09 3.64 1.15
N ASN A 142 16.85 2.35 0.89
CA ASN A 142 16.46 1.84 -0.42
C ASN A 142 15.07 2.33 -0.82
N TYR A 143 14.16 2.59 0.12
CA TYR A 143 12.83 3.15 -0.18
C TYR A 143 12.95 4.53 -0.84
N VAL A 144 13.74 5.43 -0.25
CA VAL A 144 13.97 6.77 -0.82
C VAL A 144 14.72 6.67 -2.15
N ALA A 145 15.67 5.75 -2.28
CA ALA A 145 16.35 5.49 -3.57
C ALA A 145 15.40 4.99 -4.67
N ASN A 146 14.27 4.34 -4.32
CA ASN A 146 13.24 3.97 -5.30
C ASN A 146 12.35 5.15 -5.70
N ILE A 147 12.11 6.09 -4.79
CA ILE A 147 11.40 7.35 -5.12
C ILE A 147 12.29 8.17 -6.06
N ASP A 148 13.58 8.27 -5.72
CA ASP A 148 14.52 9.11 -6.43
C ASP A 148 15.89 8.45 -6.63
N PRO A 149 16.08 7.71 -7.75
CA PRO A 149 17.32 7.00 -8.02
C PRO A 149 18.54 7.92 -8.22
N THR A 150 18.36 9.23 -8.41
CA THR A 150 19.49 10.14 -8.66
C THR A 150 20.36 10.36 -7.42
N ILE A 151 19.88 10.00 -6.22
CA ILE A 151 20.67 10.07 -4.98
C ILE A 151 21.73 8.98 -4.90
N ILE A 152 21.56 7.85 -5.61
CA ILE A 152 22.37 6.63 -5.47
C ILE A 152 23.88 6.88 -5.59
N PRO A 153 24.39 7.68 -6.56
CA PRO A 153 25.82 7.96 -6.68
C PRO A 153 26.43 8.63 -5.44
N TYR A 154 25.61 9.32 -4.63
CA TYR A 154 26.06 10.16 -3.52
C TYR A 154 26.00 9.44 -2.17
N LEU A 155 25.31 8.30 -2.05
CA LEU A 155 25.07 7.59 -0.78
C LEU A 155 26.36 7.10 -0.07
N LYS A 156 27.48 7.06 -0.79
CA LYS A 156 28.81 6.70 -0.26
C LYS A 156 29.60 7.90 0.29
N MET A 157 29.09 9.13 0.17
CA MET A 157 29.75 10.32 0.69
C MET A 157 29.83 10.29 2.22
N ARG A 158 30.92 10.83 2.77
CA ARG A 158 31.19 10.85 4.22
C ARG A 158 30.15 11.67 5.00
N THR A 159 30.04 11.40 6.30
CA THR A 159 29.33 12.27 7.26
C THR A 159 29.81 13.71 7.14
N GLY A 160 28.89 14.67 7.27
CA GLY A 160 29.08 16.09 6.98
C GLY A 160 28.94 16.45 5.50
N ALA A 161 28.44 15.54 4.65
CA ALA A 161 28.05 15.87 3.29
C ALA A 161 26.76 16.68 3.32
N GLU A 162 26.70 17.72 2.49
CA GLU A 162 25.53 18.58 2.31
C GLU A 162 25.44 18.91 0.83
N LEU A 163 24.27 18.65 0.23
CA LEU A 163 24.08 18.59 -1.21
C LEU A 163 22.72 19.17 -1.60
N GLU A 164 22.73 20.00 -2.63
CA GLU A 164 21.54 20.57 -3.26
C GLU A 164 21.43 20.08 -4.70
N ARG A 165 20.20 19.81 -5.15
CA ARG A 165 19.92 19.39 -6.53
C ARG A 165 19.97 20.60 -7.46
N ASP A 166 20.75 20.47 -8.53
CA ASP A 166 20.65 21.30 -9.71
C ASP A 166 19.39 20.90 -10.50
N PRO A 167 18.40 21.80 -10.65
CA PRO A 167 17.13 21.49 -11.31
C PRO A 167 17.27 21.31 -12.84
N GLU A 168 18.32 21.85 -13.45
CA GLU A 168 18.56 21.74 -14.89
C GLU A 168 19.31 20.45 -15.23
N ALA A 169 20.30 20.08 -14.41
CA ALA A 169 21.16 18.92 -14.63
C ALA A 169 20.61 17.61 -14.02
N ASP A 170 19.65 17.68 -13.09
CA ASP A 170 19.14 16.54 -12.29
C ASP A 170 20.27 15.82 -11.53
N THR A 171 21.26 16.59 -11.09
CA THR A 171 22.44 16.14 -10.33
C THR A 171 22.61 16.96 -9.06
N PHE A 172 23.45 16.51 -8.13
CA PHE A 172 23.71 17.24 -6.89
C PHE A 172 25.08 17.90 -6.86
N SER A 173 25.10 19.13 -6.34
CA SER A 173 26.30 19.91 -6.01
C SER A 173 26.39 20.14 -4.50
N LYS A 174 27.60 20.34 -3.99
CA LYS A 174 27.79 20.70 -2.57
C LYS A 174 27.26 22.10 -2.34
N VAL A 175 26.61 22.30 -1.20
CA VAL A 175 26.23 23.64 -0.75
C VAL A 175 27.51 24.41 -0.41
N GLU A 176 27.77 25.48 -1.17
CA GLU A 176 28.88 26.38 -0.89
C GLU A 176 28.47 27.30 0.26
N ASN A 177 28.83 26.91 1.49
CA ASN A 177 28.75 27.81 2.62
C ASN A 177 29.76 28.95 2.38
N SER A 178 29.24 30.06 1.86
CA SER A 178 29.94 31.34 1.78
C SER A 178 30.20 31.80 3.22
N LEU A 179 31.38 31.43 3.75
CA LEU A 179 31.89 31.91 5.04
C LEU A 179 32.17 33.41 5.01
#